data_AF-A0A317D8L1-F1
#
_entry.id   AF-A0A317D8L1-F1
#
_cell.length_a   1.000
_cell.length_b   1.000
_cell.length_c   1.000
_cell.angle_alpha   90.00
_cell.angle_beta   90.00
_cell.angle_gamma   90.00
#
_symmetry.space_group_name_H-M   'P 1'
#
loop_
_entity.id
_entity.type
_entity.pdbx_description
1 polymer ?
#
loop_
_entity_poly.entity_id
_entity_poly.type
_entity_poly.pdbx_seq_one_letter_code
_entity_poly.pdbx_strand_id
1 'polypeptide(L)'
;METVVFYQFLTEVPQAAAIWSVLFLLALTVLAVLVARPERDQAAVEPTPVAPTAREAAEAEAADLRRYAEEVAVAAAGAAQTARRRRADWLAAQEQVERAWAGYDEADTAARRFADAGALPTPRTPRTPAEYAGRERYLHRAAMAAHWRGDLSMRQLSDVFGHRHGWDARRHPVEQEVLLSRAIREARRADYRAAAERERSTWRDAELAAESARALAEEAYAAAARLRPDPTPARRTVTAVLRPATAARWRPARVG
;
A
#
# COMPACT_ATOMS: atom_id res chain seq x y z
N MET A 1 25.82 15.91 -12.22
CA MET A 1 24.76 14.94 -11.86
C MET A 1 25.32 13.69 -11.18
N GLU A 2 26.61 13.64 -10.80
CA GLU A 2 27.19 12.48 -10.11
C GLU A 2 27.25 12.64 -8.58
N THR A 3 27.20 13.86 -8.06
CA THR A 3 27.37 14.14 -6.63
C THR A 3 26.12 13.90 -5.78
N VAL A 4 24.92 13.97 -6.36
CA VAL A 4 23.64 13.78 -5.64
C VAL A 4 23.34 12.28 -5.45
N VAL A 5 23.73 11.45 -6.41
CA VAL A 5 23.55 9.99 -6.33
C VAL A 5 24.52 9.38 -5.32
N PHE A 6 25.75 9.89 -5.25
CA PHE A 6 26.74 9.42 -4.26
C PHE A 6 26.34 9.72 -2.81
N TYR A 7 25.73 10.88 -2.55
CA TYR A 7 25.27 11.22 -1.20
C TYR A 7 24.07 10.37 -0.76
N GLN A 8 23.15 10.04 -1.68
CA GLN A 8 22.01 9.18 -1.35
C GLN A 8 22.44 7.73 -1.11
N PHE A 9 23.41 7.22 -1.87
CA PHE A 9 24.01 5.90 -1.65
C PHE A 9 24.84 5.82 -0.35
N LEU A 10 25.57 6.89 -0.01
CA LEU A 10 26.37 6.97 1.22
C LEU A 10 25.54 7.12 2.50
N THR A 11 24.26 7.49 2.40
CA THR A 11 23.42 7.73 3.59
C THR A 11 22.38 6.61 3.82
N GLU A 12 21.83 6.02 2.75
CA GLU A 12 20.82 4.95 2.90
C GLU A 12 21.43 3.58 3.25
N VAL A 13 22.66 3.29 2.80
CA VAL A 13 23.37 2.05 3.14
C VAL A 13 23.79 1.96 4.62
N PRO A 14 24.41 3.00 5.24
CA PRO A 14 24.75 2.93 6.66
C PRO A 14 23.53 2.98 7.58
N GLN A 15 22.39 3.54 7.14
CA GLN A 15 21.17 3.55 7.94
C GLN A 15 20.54 2.15 8.01
N ALA A 16 20.51 1.41 6.90
CA ALA A 16 20.11 0.01 6.90
C ALA A 16 21.08 -0.83 7.76
N ALA A 17 22.39 -0.62 7.64
CA ALA A 17 23.38 -1.29 8.46
C ALA A 17 23.25 -0.98 9.96
N ALA A 18 22.88 0.26 10.33
CA ALA A 18 22.66 0.66 11.72
C ALA A 18 21.42 -0.05 12.31
N ILE A 19 20.32 -0.13 11.56
CA ILE A 19 19.11 -0.86 11.97
C ILE A 19 19.44 -2.34 12.17
N TRP A 20 20.13 -2.97 11.21
CA TRP A 20 20.54 -4.36 11.33
C TRP A 20 21.51 -4.59 12.50
N SER A 21 22.44 -3.67 12.77
CA SER A 21 23.38 -3.78 13.88
C SER A 21 22.69 -3.68 15.24
N VAL A 22 21.72 -2.78 15.39
CA VAL A 22 20.90 -2.67 16.61
C VAL A 22 20.09 -3.94 16.82
N LEU A 23 19.47 -4.49 15.77
CA LEU A 23 18.74 -5.76 15.84
C LEU A 23 19.67 -6.93 16.20
N PHE A 24 20.88 -6.96 15.66
CA PHE A 24 21.87 -8.01 15.94
C PHE A 24 22.37 -7.93 17.39
N LEU A 25 22.66 -6.72 17.89
CA LEU A 25 23.03 -6.52 19.29
C LEU A 25 21.88 -6.88 20.24
N LEU A 26 20.64 -6.58 19.86
CA LEU A 26 19.46 -6.94 20.64
C LEU A 26 19.25 -8.46 20.66
N ALA A 27 19.43 -9.13 19.52
CA ALA A 27 19.42 -10.59 19.44
C ALA A 27 20.56 -11.24 20.26
N LEU A 28 21.77 -10.69 20.19
CA LEU A 28 22.92 -11.17 20.97
C LEU A 28 22.76 -10.93 22.48
N THR A 29 22.14 -9.82 22.89
CA THR A 29 21.86 -9.55 24.31
C THR A 29 20.75 -10.46 24.84
N VAL A 30 19.68 -10.71 24.07
CA VAL A 30 18.67 -11.71 24.42
C VAL A 30 19.29 -13.11 24.51
N LEU A 31 20.14 -13.48 23.55
CA LEU A 31 20.85 -14.75 23.57
C LEU A 31 21.81 -14.85 24.76
N ALA A 32 22.54 -13.78 25.07
CA ALA A 32 23.42 -13.70 26.24
C ALA A 32 22.63 -13.77 27.55
N VAL A 33 21.44 -13.18 27.64
CA VAL A 33 20.55 -13.29 28.82
C VAL A 33 20.00 -14.72 28.96
N LEU A 34 19.71 -15.39 27.84
CA LEU A 34 19.28 -16.79 27.84
C LEU A 34 20.41 -17.75 28.24
N VAL A 35 21.64 -17.52 27.75
CA VAL A 35 22.82 -18.34 28.04
C VAL A 35 23.42 -18.03 29.41
N ALA A 36 23.37 -16.76 29.84
CA ALA A 36 23.81 -16.33 31.16
C ALA A 36 22.73 -16.50 32.23
N ARG A 37 21.65 -17.26 31.98
CA ARG A 37 20.87 -17.82 33.08
C ARG A 37 21.86 -18.65 33.91
N PRO A 38 22.24 -18.19 35.11
CA PRO A 38 23.05 -19.01 35.98
C PRO A 38 22.15 -20.18 36.34
N GLU A 39 22.55 -21.40 35.97
CA GLU A 39 22.10 -22.58 36.67
C GLU A 39 22.27 -22.26 38.15
N ARG A 40 21.13 -22.10 38.83
CA ARG A 40 21.12 -21.85 40.26
C ARG A 40 21.57 -23.16 40.88
N ASP A 41 22.87 -23.24 41.18
CA ASP A 41 23.39 -24.11 42.22
C ASP A 41 22.72 -23.71 43.55
N GLN A 42 21.54 -24.25 43.78
CA GLN A 42 20.99 -24.43 45.12
C GLN A 42 20.97 -25.92 45.40
N ALA A 43 22.10 -26.41 45.91
CA ALA A 43 22.13 -27.58 46.77
C ALA A 43 21.39 -27.23 48.09
N ALA A 44 20.07 -27.16 48.00
CA ALA A 44 19.16 -27.29 49.12
C ALA A 44 18.32 -28.52 48.80
N VAL A 45 18.33 -29.51 49.69
CA VAL A 45 17.59 -30.77 49.59
C VAL A 45 16.23 -30.53 48.95
N GLU A 46 16.11 -30.78 47.64
CA GLU A 46 14.86 -30.61 46.92
C GLU A 46 13.93 -31.72 47.40
N PRO A 47 12.72 -31.41 47.89
CA PRO A 47 11.67 -32.40 47.91
C PRO A 47 11.44 -32.79 46.45
N THR A 48 11.62 -34.08 46.14
CA THR A 48 11.34 -34.68 44.83
C THR A 48 10.13 -33.98 44.19
N PRO A 49 10.26 -33.31 43.04
CA PRO A 49 9.15 -32.57 42.46
C PRO A 49 8.03 -33.57 42.20
N VAL A 50 6.93 -33.44 42.95
CA VAL A 50 5.75 -34.28 42.76
C VAL A 50 5.26 -33.97 41.36
N ALA A 51 5.24 -34.99 40.49
CA ALA A 51 4.75 -34.82 39.13
C ALA A 51 3.32 -34.23 39.19
N PRO A 52 3.02 -33.17 38.41
CA PRO A 52 1.72 -32.52 38.44
C PRO A 52 0.63 -33.54 38.15
N THR A 53 -0.47 -33.43 38.89
CA THR A 53 -1.63 -34.29 38.66
C THR A 53 -2.21 -34.01 37.26
N ALA A 54 -2.88 -34.99 36.67
CA ALA A 54 -3.53 -34.82 35.36
C ALA A 54 -4.50 -33.63 35.32
N ARG A 55 -5.08 -33.28 36.48
CA ARG A 55 -5.94 -32.11 36.65
C ARG A 55 -5.15 -30.80 36.58
N GLU A 56 -4.06 -30.68 37.32
CA GLU A 56 -3.19 -29.49 37.29
C GLU A 56 -2.59 -29.27 35.90
N ALA A 57 -2.21 -30.35 35.21
CA ALA A 57 -1.74 -30.29 33.82
C ALA A 57 -2.83 -29.77 32.86
N ALA A 58 -4.07 -30.26 32.97
CA ALA A 58 -5.18 -29.80 32.14
C ALA A 58 -5.59 -28.34 32.45
N GLU A 59 -5.53 -27.92 33.71
CA GLU A 59 -5.79 -26.53 34.11
C GLU A 59 -4.72 -25.58 33.57
N ALA A 60 -3.45 -25.99 33.58
CA ALA A 60 -2.35 -25.25 32.98
C ALA A 60 -2.49 -25.13 31.45
N GLU A 61 -2.79 -26.23 30.76
CA GLU A 61 -3.03 -26.24 29.31
C GLU A 61 -4.21 -25.32 28.94
N ALA A 62 -5.31 -25.37 29.70
CA ALA A 62 -6.46 -24.49 29.48
C ALA A 62 -6.12 -23.01 29.72
N ALA A 63 -5.22 -22.69 30.65
CA ALA A 63 -4.76 -21.32 30.88
C ALA A 63 -3.87 -20.83 29.73
N ASP A 64 -2.97 -21.68 29.22
CA ASP A 64 -2.12 -21.34 28.08
C ASP A 64 -2.93 -21.18 26.79
N LEU A 65 -3.94 -22.03 26.55
CA LEU A 65 -4.87 -21.87 25.43
C LEU A 65 -5.65 -20.55 25.51
N ARG A 66 -6.04 -20.11 26.72
CA ARG A 66 -6.71 -18.81 26.92
C ARG A 66 -5.79 -17.66 26.57
N ARG A 67 -4.56 -17.69 27.10
CA ARG A 67 -3.54 -16.68 26.78
C ARG A 67 -3.29 -16.60 25.27
N TYR A 68 -3.10 -17.75 24.62
CA TYR A 68 -2.90 -17.82 23.18
C TYR A 68 -4.09 -17.23 22.41
N ALA A 69 -5.32 -17.59 22.75
CA ALA A 69 -6.50 -17.06 22.08
C ALA A 69 -6.63 -15.53 22.26
N GLU A 70 -6.31 -15.00 23.44
CA GLU A 70 -6.27 -13.56 23.70
C GLU A 70 -5.20 -12.86 22.87
N GLU A 71 -3.99 -13.40 22.81
CA GLU A 71 -2.88 -12.85 22.00
C GLU A 71 -3.21 -12.80 20.51
N VAL A 72 -3.76 -13.90 19.96
CA VAL A 72 -4.15 -13.96 18.55
C VAL A 72 -5.33 -13.04 18.27
N ALA A 73 -6.29 -12.90 19.21
CA ALA A 73 -7.39 -11.94 19.05
C ALA A 73 -6.90 -10.49 18.99
N VAL A 74 -5.92 -10.11 19.82
CA VAL A 74 -5.29 -8.78 19.76
C VAL A 74 -4.55 -8.59 18.44
N ALA A 75 -3.79 -9.59 17.99
CA ALA A 75 -3.09 -9.55 16.71
C ALA A 75 -4.07 -9.39 15.52
N ALA A 76 -5.18 -10.14 15.52
CA ALA A 76 -6.22 -10.05 14.51
C ALA A 76 -6.89 -8.66 14.49
N ALA A 77 -7.18 -8.08 15.66
CA ALA A 77 -7.72 -6.73 15.76
C ALA A 77 -6.74 -5.68 15.20
N GLY A 78 -5.44 -5.79 15.51
CA GLY A 78 -4.39 -4.92 14.98
C GLY A 78 -4.22 -5.04 13.47
N ALA A 79 -4.27 -6.26 12.94
CA ALA A 79 -4.21 -6.52 11.51
C ALA A 79 -5.44 -5.95 10.77
N ALA A 80 -6.64 -6.13 11.31
CA ALA A 80 -7.86 -5.53 10.77
C ALA A 80 -7.79 -3.99 10.74
N GLN A 81 -7.26 -3.36 11.78
CA GLN A 81 -7.04 -1.91 11.78
C GLN A 81 -6.03 -1.47 10.72
N THR A 82 -4.94 -2.24 10.56
CA THR A 82 -3.94 -1.97 9.51
C THR A 82 -4.54 -2.10 8.12
N ALA A 83 -5.33 -3.15 7.86
CA ALA A 83 -6.03 -3.33 6.60
C ALA A 83 -6.97 -2.15 6.28
N ARG A 84 -7.71 -1.65 7.27
CA ARG A 84 -8.56 -0.46 7.11
C ARG A 84 -7.75 0.79 6.75
N ARG A 85 -6.61 1.02 7.41
CA ARG A 85 -5.73 2.16 7.09
C ARG A 85 -5.18 2.05 5.67
N ARG A 86 -4.63 0.89 5.29
CA ARG A 86 -4.10 0.68 3.93
C ARG A 86 -5.17 0.82 2.86
N ARG A 87 -6.40 0.39 3.16
CA ARG A 87 -7.54 0.60 2.27
C ARG A 87 -7.84 2.09 2.07
N ALA A 88 -7.81 2.89 3.15
CA ALA A 88 -7.98 4.33 3.05
C ALA A 88 -6.83 5.00 2.26
N ASP A 89 -5.59 4.56 2.48
CA ASP A 89 -4.42 5.04 1.74
C ASP A 89 -4.56 4.75 0.23
N TRP A 90 -5.05 3.56 -0.14
CA TRP A 90 -5.31 3.20 -1.53
C TRP A 90 -6.43 4.06 -2.14
N LEU A 91 -7.54 4.29 -1.43
CA LEU A 91 -8.61 5.18 -1.91
C LEU A 91 -8.09 6.61 -2.16
N ALA A 92 -7.25 7.13 -1.26
CA ALA A 92 -6.63 8.43 -1.44
C ALA A 92 -5.65 8.45 -2.64
N ALA A 93 -4.98 7.34 -2.93
CA ALA A 93 -4.15 7.20 -4.13
C ALA A 93 -5.00 7.11 -5.40
N GLN A 94 -6.15 6.43 -5.36
CA GLN A 94 -7.10 6.36 -6.47
C GLN A 94 -7.62 7.75 -6.85
N GLU A 95 -8.05 8.55 -5.87
CA GLU A 95 -8.47 9.94 -6.11
C GLU A 95 -7.34 10.81 -6.71
N GLN A 96 -6.08 10.54 -6.36
CA GLN A 96 -4.94 11.23 -6.95
C GLN A 96 -4.73 10.83 -8.43
N VAL A 97 -4.90 9.55 -8.76
CA VAL A 97 -4.83 9.07 -10.14
C VAL A 97 -5.92 9.69 -10.99
N GLU A 98 -7.16 9.73 -10.49
CA GLU A 98 -8.29 10.33 -11.19
C GLU A 98 -8.06 11.82 -11.47
N ARG A 99 -7.58 12.58 -10.47
CA ARG A 99 -7.21 13.99 -10.66
C ARG A 99 -6.07 14.17 -11.65
N ALA A 100 -5.04 13.33 -11.59
CA ALA A 100 -3.92 13.39 -12.52
C ALA A 100 -4.33 13.01 -13.95
N TRP A 101 -5.24 12.05 -14.10
CA TRP A 101 -5.84 11.68 -15.37
C TRP A 101 -6.63 12.84 -15.98
N ALA A 102 -7.51 13.47 -15.20
CA ALA A 102 -8.28 14.63 -15.66
C ALA A 102 -7.36 15.78 -16.12
N GLY A 103 -6.31 16.09 -15.35
CA GLY A 103 -5.34 17.11 -15.75
C GLY A 103 -4.53 16.74 -17.00
N TYR A 104 -4.21 15.45 -17.19
CA TYR A 104 -3.59 14.97 -18.42
C TYR A 104 -4.54 15.06 -19.62
N ASP A 105 -5.80 14.67 -19.47
CA ASP A 105 -6.80 14.70 -20.54
C ASP A 105 -7.10 16.13 -21.00
N GLU A 106 -7.19 17.09 -20.06
CA GLU A 106 -7.30 18.51 -20.36
C GLU A 106 -6.08 19.01 -21.16
N ALA A 107 -4.87 18.66 -20.72
CA ALA A 107 -3.63 19.03 -21.39
C ALA A 107 -3.48 18.36 -22.77
N ASP A 108 -3.91 17.12 -22.95
CA ASP A 108 -3.93 16.41 -24.23
C ASP A 108 -4.91 17.10 -25.20
N THR A 109 -6.10 17.45 -24.72
CA THR A 109 -7.11 18.16 -25.49
C THR A 109 -6.62 19.57 -25.89
N ALA A 110 -5.96 20.29 -25.00
CA ALA A 110 -5.33 21.57 -25.33
C ALA A 110 -4.21 21.40 -26.38
N ALA A 111 -3.32 20.43 -26.18
CA ALA A 111 -2.22 20.17 -27.10
C ALA A 111 -2.70 19.79 -28.52
N ARG A 112 -3.79 19.02 -28.65
CA ARG A 112 -4.41 18.71 -29.94
C ARG A 112 -4.96 19.97 -30.61
N ARG A 113 -5.72 20.78 -29.86
CA ARG A 113 -6.26 22.06 -30.37
C ARG A 113 -5.16 22.98 -30.92
N PHE A 114 -4.04 23.08 -30.21
CA PHE A 114 -2.91 23.88 -30.69
C PHE A 114 -2.16 23.23 -31.84
N ALA A 115 -2.01 21.90 -31.87
CA ALA A 115 -1.40 21.19 -32.99
C ALA A 115 -2.19 21.43 -34.29
N ASP A 116 -3.52 21.40 -34.21
CA ASP A 116 -4.41 21.70 -35.35
C ASP A 116 -4.24 23.15 -35.81
N ALA A 117 -4.15 24.11 -34.87
CA ALA A 117 -3.88 25.52 -35.19
C ALA A 117 -2.47 25.74 -35.79
N GLY A 118 -1.48 24.96 -35.33
CA GLY A 118 -0.10 25.00 -35.83
C GLY A 118 0.10 24.36 -37.21
N ALA A 119 -0.88 23.57 -37.70
CA ALA A 119 -0.89 23.03 -39.06
C ALA A 119 -1.27 24.08 -40.11
N LEU A 120 -1.88 25.21 -39.68
CA LEU A 120 -2.18 26.32 -40.57
C LEU A 120 -0.89 27.07 -40.94
N PRO A 121 -0.76 27.57 -42.19
CA PRO A 121 0.40 28.37 -42.58
C PRO A 121 0.57 29.58 -41.65
N THR A 122 1.77 29.69 -41.06
CA THR A 122 2.10 30.80 -40.18
C THR A 122 1.96 32.14 -40.93
N PRO A 123 1.16 33.10 -40.41
CA PRO A 123 1.04 34.41 -41.03
C PRO A 123 2.41 35.06 -41.23
N ARG A 124 2.60 35.71 -42.38
CA ARG A 124 3.82 36.49 -42.62
C ARG A 124 3.80 37.77 -41.79
N THR A 125 4.35 37.68 -40.59
CA THR A 125 4.53 38.80 -39.67
C THR A 125 5.84 39.56 -39.96
N PRO A 126 5.87 40.90 -39.79
CA PRO A 126 7.11 41.68 -39.91
C PRO A 126 8.19 41.16 -38.95
N ARG A 127 9.42 40.99 -39.45
CA ARG A 127 10.56 40.49 -38.68
C ARG A 127 11.34 41.63 -38.02
N THR A 128 10.65 42.45 -37.23
CA THR A 128 11.24 43.63 -36.57
C THR A 128 11.77 43.29 -35.16
N PRO A 129 12.78 44.02 -34.64
CA PRO A 129 13.23 43.84 -33.27
C PRO A 129 12.13 44.01 -32.22
N ALA A 130 11.21 44.96 -32.44
CA ALA A 130 10.09 45.22 -31.53
C ALA A 130 9.10 44.04 -31.47
N GLU A 131 8.84 43.40 -32.62
CA GLU A 131 8.01 42.21 -32.72
C GLU A 131 8.64 41.02 -31.98
N TYR A 132 9.95 40.78 -32.17
CA TYR A 132 10.65 39.71 -31.46
C TYR A 132 10.66 39.91 -29.94
N ALA A 133 10.86 41.14 -29.47
CA ALA A 133 10.76 41.45 -28.05
C ALA A 133 9.33 41.22 -27.53
N GLY A 134 8.30 41.44 -28.35
CA GLY A 134 6.91 41.10 -28.03
C GLY A 134 6.69 39.61 -27.83
N ARG A 135 7.22 38.79 -28.74
CA ARG A 135 7.15 37.31 -28.69
C ARG A 135 7.90 36.73 -27.51
N GLU A 136 9.08 37.25 -27.22
CA GLU A 136 9.86 36.84 -26.05
C GLU A 136 9.11 37.13 -24.75
N ARG A 137 8.56 38.35 -24.61
CA ARG A 137 7.72 38.70 -23.44
C ARG A 137 6.48 37.82 -23.33
N TYR A 138 5.88 37.45 -24.46
CA TYR A 138 4.75 36.52 -24.49
C TYR A 138 5.15 35.14 -23.97
N LEU A 139 6.19 34.54 -24.55
CA LEU A 139 6.71 33.23 -24.17
C LEU A 139 7.06 33.19 -22.67
N HIS A 140 7.79 34.18 -22.17
CA HIS A 140 8.14 34.25 -20.75
C HIS A 140 6.92 34.34 -19.84
N ARG A 141 5.92 35.15 -20.21
CA ARG A 141 4.67 35.27 -19.44
C ARG A 141 3.88 33.96 -19.42
N ALA A 142 3.74 33.31 -20.58
CA ALA A 142 3.03 32.05 -20.71
C ALA A 142 3.74 30.92 -19.92
N ALA A 143 5.06 30.84 -20.04
CA ALA A 143 5.87 29.87 -19.29
C ALA A 143 5.84 30.10 -17.77
N MET A 144 5.89 31.36 -17.34
CA MET A 144 5.69 31.71 -15.92
C MET A 144 4.30 31.27 -15.45
N ALA A 145 3.23 31.63 -16.17
CA ALA A 145 1.89 31.22 -15.78
C ALA A 145 1.75 29.69 -15.69
N ALA A 146 2.34 28.94 -16.62
CA ALA A 146 2.37 27.48 -16.58
C ALA A 146 3.16 26.95 -15.37
N HIS A 147 4.32 27.53 -15.04
CA HIS A 147 5.09 27.15 -13.86
C HIS A 147 4.32 27.38 -12.56
N TRP A 148 3.65 28.53 -12.41
CA TRP A 148 2.88 28.86 -11.21
C TRP A 148 1.67 27.94 -11.01
N ARG A 149 1.10 27.38 -12.08
CA ARG A 149 0.08 26.33 -12.00
C ARG A 149 0.64 24.92 -11.76
N GLY A 150 1.95 24.77 -11.73
CA GLY A 150 2.63 23.48 -11.64
C GLY A 150 2.65 22.67 -12.94
N ASP A 151 2.31 23.29 -14.08
CA ASP A 151 2.32 22.63 -15.40
C ASP A 151 3.75 22.48 -15.97
N LEU A 152 4.68 23.34 -15.53
CA LEU A 152 6.10 23.30 -15.88
C LEU A 152 6.97 23.21 -14.64
N SER A 153 7.96 22.31 -14.69
CA SER A 153 9.01 22.25 -13.67
C SER A 153 9.93 23.47 -13.72
N MET A 154 10.59 23.78 -12.60
CA MET A 154 11.59 24.87 -12.54
C MET A 154 12.73 24.68 -13.56
N ARG A 155 13.10 23.43 -13.86
CA ARG A 155 14.10 23.12 -14.88
C ARG A 155 13.61 23.51 -16.28
N GLN A 156 12.39 23.08 -16.63
CA GLN A 156 11.80 23.44 -17.92
C GLN A 156 11.61 24.95 -18.06
N LEU A 157 11.20 25.64 -16.99
CA LEU A 157 11.14 27.10 -16.97
C LEU A 157 12.51 27.73 -17.25
N SER A 158 13.56 27.23 -16.58
CA SER A 158 14.94 27.68 -16.80
C SER A 158 15.44 27.42 -18.22
N ASP A 159 14.93 26.37 -18.88
CA ASP A 159 15.24 26.08 -20.28
C ASP A 159 14.51 27.01 -21.25
N VAL A 160 13.29 27.46 -20.93
CA VAL A 160 12.57 28.49 -21.69
C VAL A 160 13.36 29.79 -21.68
N PHE A 161 13.70 30.32 -20.49
CA PHE A 161 14.49 31.55 -20.36
C PHE A 161 15.90 31.42 -20.95
N GLY A 162 16.46 30.20 -20.90
CA GLY A 162 17.76 29.90 -21.49
C GLY A 162 17.73 29.64 -22.99
N HIS A 163 16.56 29.63 -23.64
CA HIS A 163 16.39 29.28 -25.05
C HIS A 163 17.05 27.93 -25.43
N ARG A 164 17.00 26.97 -24.52
CA ARG A 164 17.58 25.62 -24.69
C ARG A 164 16.52 24.63 -25.14
N HIS A 165 16.92 23.41 -25.52
CA HIS A 165 16.00 22.31 -25.81
C HIS A 165 14.88 22.63 -26.83
N GLY A 166 15.17 23.51 -27.79
CA GLY A 166 14.23 23.86 -28.87
C GLY A 166 13.28 25.03 -28.54
N TRP A 167 13.42 25.65 -27.36
CA TRP A 167 12.76 26.92 -27.05
C TRP A 167 13.42 28.06 -27.84
N ASP A 168 12.66 28.69 -28.72
CA ASP A 168 13.13 29.82 -29.53
C ASP A 168 12.10 30.95 -29.46
N ALA A 169 12.50 32.07 -28.85
CA ALA A 169 11.67 33.26 -28.68
C ALA A 169 11.35 33.96 -30.01
N ARG A 170 12.07 33.65 -31.10
CA ARG A 170 11.83 34.22 -32.43
C ARG A 170 10.71 33.54 -33.20
N ARG A 171 10.34 32.31 -32.79
CA ARG A 171 9.22 31.56 -33.37
C ARG A 171 7.92 32.34 -33.31
N HIS A 172 7.01 32.01 -34.20
CA HIS A 172 5.69 32.64 -34.16
C HIS A 172 4.96 32.25 -32.87
N PRO A 173 4.16 33.13 -32.25
CA PRO A 173 3.44 32.81 -31.01
C PRO A 173 2.63 31.50 -31.05
N VAL A 174 2.03 31.18 -32.20
CA VAL A 174 1.32 29.89 -32.40
C VAL A 174 2.25 28.70 -32.27
N GLU A 175 3.46 28.76 -32.84
CA GLU A 175 4.45 27.69 -32.73
C GLU A 175 4.96 27.56 -31.28
N GLN A 176 5.06 28.69 -30.56
CA GLN A 176 5.41 28.70 -29.13
C GLN A 176 4.32 28.04 -28.27
N GLU A 177 3.04 28.31 -28.55
CA GLU A 177 1.91 27.66 -27.88
C GLU A 177 1.85 26.16 -28.13
N VAL A 178 2.18 25.71 -29.35
CA VAL A 178 2.28 24.27 -29.67
C VAL A 178 3.38 23.61 -28.84
N LEU A 179 4.56 24.22 -28.75
CA LEU A 179 5.66 23.70 -27.94
C LEU A 179 5.32 23.68 -26.45
N LEU A 180 4.72 24.78 -25.95
CA LEU A 180 4.29 24.90 -24.56
C LEU A 180 3.25 23.85 -24.19
N SER A 181 2.21 23.72 -25.00
CA SER A 181 1.14 22.75 -24.77
C SER A 181 1.64 21.31 -24.83
N ARG A 182 2.59 21.01 -25.73
CA ARG A 182 3.24 19.69 -25.77
C ARG A 182 4.07 19.42 -24.52
N ALA A 183 4.80 20.41 -24.02
CA ALA A 183 5.61 20.28 -22.81
C ALA A 183 4.72 20.05 -21.57
N ILE A 184 3.63 20.80 -21.44
CA ILE A 184 2.64 20.64 -20.37
C ILE A 184 1.99 19.27 -20.42
N ARG A 185 1.56 18.82 -21.60
CA ARG A 185 0.98 17.48 -21.81
C ARG A 185 1.93 16.38 -21.34
N GLU A 186 3.21 16.44 -21.70
CA GLU A 186 4.16 15.40 -21.29
C GLU A 186 4.45 15.44 -19.78
N ALA A 187 4.49 16.63 -19.18
CA ALA A 187 4.60 16.77 -17.72
C ALA A 187 3.40 16.13 -17.01
N ARG A 188 2.17 16.48 -17.42
CA ARG A 188 0.94 15.88 -16.87
C ARG A 188 0.86 14.37 -17.09
N ARG A 189 1.37 13.88 -18.22
CA ARG A 189 1.46 12.44 -18.49
C ARG A 189 2.43 11.74 -17.52
N ALA A 190 3.56 12.37 -17.23
CA ALA A 190 4.52 11.86 -16.26
C ALA A 190 3.91 11.82 -14.84
N ASP A 191 3.20 12.88 -14.44
CA ASP A 191 2.48 12.93 -13.16
C ASP A 191 1.43 11.83 -13.06
N TYR A 192 0.61 11.64 -14.10
CA TYR A 192 -0.37 10.56 -14.16
C TYR A 192 0.29 9.18 -14.02
N ARG A 193 1.39 8.92 -14.74
CA ARG A 193 2.13 7.66 -14.62
C ARG A 193 2.67 7.43 -13.21
N ALA A 194 3.22 8.47 -12.59
CA ALA A 194 3.74 8.41 -11.23
C ALA A 194 2.62 8.17 -10.21
N ALA A 195 1.47 8.82 -10.37
CA ALA A 195 0.29 8.58 -9.54
C ALA A 195 -0.21 7.14 -9.70
N ALA A 196 -0.30 6.63 -10.93
CA ALA A 196 -0.75 5.27 -11.20
C ALA A 196 0.19 4.21 -10.61
N GLU A 197 1.50 4.46 -10.57
CA GLU A 197 2.43 3.56 -9.88
C GLU A 197 2.24 3.55 -8.36
N ARG A 198 2.01 4.72 -7.75
CA ARG A 198 1.70 4.82 -6.31
C ARG A 198 0.37 4.15 -5.96
N GLU A 199 -0.62 4.26 -6.84
CA GLU A 199 -1.90 3.56 -6.67
C GLU A 199 -1.73 2.04 -6.76
N ARG A 200 -0.96 1.54 -7.73
CA ARG A 200 -0.61 0.11 -7.78
C ARG A 200 0.17 -0.38 -6.56
N SER A 201 1.08 0.41 -6.01
CA SER A 201 1.83 0.02 -4.81
C SER A 201 0.94 -0.01 -3.57
N THR A 202 0.11 1.02 -3.37
CA THR A 202 -0.83 1.10 -2.25
C THR A 202 -1.94 0.05 -2.34
N TRP A 203 -2.38 -0.30 -3.56
CA TRP A 203 -3.29 -1.41 -3.78
C TRP A 203 -2.70 -2.74 -3.30
N ARG A 204 -1.47 -3.07 -3.72
CA ARG A 204 -0.77 -4.29 -3.28
C ARG A 204 -0.62 -4.35 -1.77
N ASP A 205 -0.25 -3.24 -1.15
CA ASP A 205 -0.13 -3.13 0.30
C ASP A 205 -1.49 -3.34 1.01
N ALA A 206 -2.58 -2.83 0.44
CA ALA A 206 -3.92 -3.00 0.97
C ALA A 206 -4.40 -4.45 0.84
N GLU A 207 -4.15 -5.11 -0.29
CA GLU A 207 -4.47 -6.53 -0.47
C GLU A 207 -3.68 -7.41 0.50
N LEU A 208 -2.36 -7.21 0.62
CA LEU A 208 -1.53 -7.96 1.56
C LEU A 208 -2.01 -7.78 3.02
N ALA A 209 -2.35 -6.55 3.40
CA ALA A 209 -2.87 -6.28 4.74
C ALA A 209 -4.25 -6.93 4.96
N ALA A 210 -5.11 -6.96 3.94
CA ALA A 210 -6.40 -7.63 4.00
C ALA A 210 -6.26 -9.15 4.13
N GLU A 211 -5.35 -9.77 3.38
CA GLU A 211 -5.03 -11.20 3.48
C GLU A 211 -4.51 -11.55 4.86
N SER A 212 -3.56 -10.77 5.38
CA SER A 212 -3.01 -10.95 6.73
C SER A 212 -4.09 -10.84 7.81
N ALA A 213 -5.02 -9.87 7.65
CA ALA A 213 -6.15 -9.71 8.56
C ALA A 213 -7.13 -10.89 8.52
N ARG A 214 -7.40 -11.45 7.33
CA ARG A 214 -8.25 -12.65 7.18
C ARG A 214 -7.60 -13.87 7.83
N ALA A 215 -6.32 -14.12 7.56
CA ALA A 215 -5.59 -15.25 8.13
C ALA A 215 -5.55 -15.19 9.67
N LEU A 216 -5.28 -14.01 10.25
CA LEU A 216 -5.29 -13.84 11.70
C LEU A 216 -6.70 -13.92 12.30
N ALA A 217 -7.74 -13.48 11.57
CA ALA A 217 -9.11 -13.64 12.03
C ALA A 217 -9.54 -15.12 12.05
N GLU A 218 -9.12 -15.90 11.05
CA GLU A 218 -9.34 -17.35 11.01
C GLU A 218 -8.62 -18.05 12.17
N GLU A 219 -7.36 -17.71 12.45
CA GLU A 219 -6.62 -18.27 13.58
C GLU A 219 -7.23 -17.85 14.93
N ALA A 220 -7.64 -16.58 15.08
CA ALA A 220 -8.32 -16.11 16.29
C ALA A 220 -9.62 -16.88 16.52
N TYR A 221 -10.38 -17.12 15.46
CA TYR A 221 -11.60 -17.92 15.53
C TYR A 221 -11.31 -19.38 15.90
N ALA A 222 -10.27 -19.99 15.32
CA ALA A 222 -9.85 -21.35 15.64
C ALA A 222 -9.37 -21.47 17.10
N ALA A 223 -8.55 -20.53 17.58
CA ALA A 223 -8.09 -20.47 18.97
C ALA A 223 -9.25 -20.32 19.95
N ALA A 224 -10.20 -19.44 19.64
CA ALA A 224 -11.42 -19.29 20.45
C ALA A 224 -12.32 -20.54 20.42
N ALA A 225 -12.37 -21.26 19.30
CA ALA A 225 -13.12 -22.50 19.19
C ALA A 225 -12.52 -23.62 20.05
N ARG A 226 -11.19 -23.71 20.18
CA ARG A 226 -10.50 -24.69 21.06
C ARG A 226 -10.81 -24.48 22.55
N LEU A 227 -11.20 -23.27 22.94
CA LEU A 227 -11.62 -22.97 24.31
C LEU A 227 -13.06 -23.40 24.62
N ARG A 228 -13.86 -23.73 23.59
CA ARG A 228 -15.22 -24.20 23.83
C ARG A 228 -15.13 -25.60 24.44
N PRO A 229 -15.81 -25.85 25.57
CA PRO A 229 -15.88 -27.20 26.12
C PRO A 229 -16.50 -28.11 25.06
N ASP A 230 -15.81 -29.20 24.75
CA ASP A 230 -16.31 -30.23 23.85
C ASP A 230 -17.65 -30.71 24.43
N PRO A 231 -18.78 -30.62 23.71
CA PRO A 231 -20.00 -31.24 24.15
C PRO A 231 -19.76 -32.73 24.08
N THR A 232 -19.30 -33.30 25.20
CA THR A 232 -19.26 -34.74 25.42
C THR A 232 -20.61 -35.28 24.93
N PRO A 233 -20.65 -36.11 23.88
CA PRO A 233 -21.90 -36.71 23.47
C PRO A 233 -22.32 -37.57 24.64
N ALA A 234 -23.30 -37.08 25.41
CA ALA A 234 -23.93 -37.87 26.46
C ALA A 234 -24.35 -39.16 25.78
N ARG A 235 -23.65 -40.24 26.14
CA ARG A 235 -23.89 -41.59 25.63
C ARG A 235 -25.31 -41.92 26.04
N ARG A 236 -26.28 -41.59 25.18
CA ARG A 236 -27.65 -42.06 25.30
C ARG A 236 -27.54 -43.56 25.13
N THR A 237 -27.45 -44.26 26.25
CA THR A 237 -27.94 -45.63 26.38
C THR A 237 -29.42 -45.59 26.03
N VAL A 238 -29.69 -45.64 24.72
CA VAL A 238 -31.02 -45.94 24.23
C VAL A 238 -31.20 -47.43 24.51
N THR A 239 -31.75 -47.75 25.68
CA THR A 239 -32.42 -49.02 25.90
C THR A 239 -33.69 -48.99 25.04
N ALA A 240 -33.52 -49.23 23.74
CA ALA A 240 -34.63 -49.42 22.82
C ALA A 240 -35.28 -50.76 23.15
N VAL A 241 -36.27 -50.73 24.04
CA VAL A 241 -37.30 -51.76 24.07
C VAL A 241 -38.02 -51.66 22.73
N LEU A 242 -37.63 -52.49 21.78
CA LEU A 242 -38.34 -52.69 20.52
C LEU A 242 -39.77 -53.14 20.82
N ARG A 243 -40.73 -52.24 20.68
CA ARG A 243 -42.13 -52.59 20.43
C ARG A 243 -42.33 -52.64 18.91
N PRO A 244 -42.76 -53.77 18.31
CA PRO A 244 -43.08 -53.80 16.91
C PRO A 244 -44.43 -53.12 16.69
N ALA A 245 -44.44 -51.99 15.99
CA ALA A 245 -45.67 -51.42 15.44
C ALA A 245 -45.84 -51.94 14.00
N THR A 246 -46.95 -52.62 13.82
CA THR A 246 -47.47 -53.22 12.60
C THR A 246 -47.51 -52.27 11.40
N ALA A 247 -47.16 -52.82 10.24
CA ALA A 247 -47.14 -52.18 8.95
C ALA A 247 -48.50 -51.56 8.56
N ALA A 248 -48.49 -50.26 8.25
CA ALA A 248 -49.55 -49.61 7.48
C ALA A 248 -49.03 -49.33 6.06
N ARG A 249 -49.52 -50.18 5.16
CA ARG A 249 -49.34 -50.21 3.71
C ARG A 249 -49.86 -48.91 3.09
N TRP A 250 -49.00 -48.13 2.45
CA TRP A 250 -49.42 -46.96 1.66
C TRP A 250 -49.23 -47.24 0.17
N ARG A 251 -50.31 -47.04 -0.60
CA ARG A 251 -50.42 -47.26 -2.05
C ARG A 251 -50.48 -45.87 -2.72
N PRO A 252 -49.77 -45.62 -3.83
CA PRO A 252 -49.86 -44.34 -4.52
C PRO A 252 -51.09 -44.30 -5.44
N ALA A 253 -51.84 -43.20 -5.40
CA ALA A 253 -52.77 -42.83 -6.45
C ALA A 253 -52.09 -41.82 -7.37
N ARG A 254 -51.99 -42.18 -8.66
CA ARG A 254 -51.74 -41.26 -9.78
C ARG A 254 -52.96 -40.37 -10.02
N VAL A 255 -52.74 -39.38 -10.89
CA VAL A 255 -53.67 -38.60 -11.74
C VAL A 255 -53.69 -37.14 -11.30
N GLY A 256 -53.40 -36.15 -12.15
CA GLY A 256 -53.14 -36.16 -13.60
C GLY A 256 -52.64 -34.79 -14.05
#